data_AF-A0A924KFA3-F1
#
_entry.id   AF-A0A924KFA3-F1
#
_cell.length_a   1.000
_cell.length_b   1.000
_cell.length_c   1.000
_cell.angle_alpha   90.00
_cell.angle_beta   90.00
_cell.angle_gamma   90.00
#
_symmetry.space_group_name_H-M   'P 1'
#
loop_
_entity.id
_entity.type
_entity.pdbx_description
1 polymer ?
#
loop_
_entity_poly.entity_id
_entity_poly.type
_entity_poly.pdbx_seq_one_letter_code
_entity_poly.pdbx_strand_id
1 'polypeptide(L)' 'MRRLPLWNLFAVPHQGKDFEPHPDLLHLKKSDWKEITEEVFKDLFKHSAVKRTKFEGLKRNIGFLITHS' A
#
# COMPACT_ATOMS: atom_id res chain seq x y z
N MET A 1 11.48 21.34 4.54
CA MET A 1 12.42 20.62 5.44
C MET A 1 11.60 19.96 6.56
N ARG A 2 11.20 18.69 6.42
CA ARG A 2 10.43 17.98 7.47
C ARG A 2 11.41 17.34 8.45
N ARG A 3 11.53 17.93 9.64
CA ARG A 3 12.32 17.36 10.74
C ARG A 3 11.51 16.20 11.34
N LEU A 4 11.99 14.96 11.19
CA LEU A 4 11.35 13.79 11.78
C LEU A 4 11.46 13.85 13.32
N PRO A 5 10.41 13.44 14.06
CA PRO A 5 10.43 13.48 15.52
C PRO A 5 11.51 12.55 16.09
N LEU A 6 12.05 12.90 17.27
CA LEU A 6 13.17 12.24 17.95
C LEU A 6 13.01 10.71 18.09
N TRP A 7 11.78 10.23 18.20
CA TRP A 7 11.45 8.80 18.26
C TRP A 7 11.65 8.04 16.95
N ASN A 8 11.63 8.73 15.80
CA ASN A 8 11.76 8.11 14.48
C ASN A 8 13.21 8.12 13.96
N LEU A 9 14.14 8.75 14.69
CA LEU A 9 15.57 8.79 14.34
C LEU A 9 16.30 7.47 14.62
N PHE A 10 15.79 6.65 15.55
CA PHE A 10 16.41 5.38 15.97
C PHE A 10 15.59 4.15 15.57
N ALA A 11 14.55 4.33 14.76
CA ALA A 11 13.72 3.22 14.32
C ALA A 11 14.52 2.34 13.34
N VAL A 12 14.97 1.18 13.82
CA VAL A 12 15.60 0.15 12.97
C VAL A 12 14.48 -0.55 12.19
N PRO A 13 14.55 -0.62 10.84
CA PRO A 13 13.56 -1.35 10.06
C PRO A 13 13.54 -2.82 10.50
N HIS A 14 12.35 -3.32 10.83
CA HIS A 14 12.16 -4.71 11.24
C HIS A 14 12.52 -5.66 10.09
N GLN A 15 13.40 -6.64 10.37
CA GLN A 15 13.81 -7.69 9.42
C GLN A 15 12.94 -8.95 9.50
N GLY A 16 11.74 -8.85 10.09
CA GLY A 16 10.84 -10.00 10.18
C GLY A 16 10.33 -10.39 8.81
N LYS A 17 10.58 -11.63 8.37
CA LYS A 17 10.07 -12.19 7.11
C LYS A 17 8.54 -12.10 6.99
N ASP A 18 7.83 -12.10 8.11
CA ASP A 18 6.37 -11.96 8.15
C ASP A 18 5.87 -10.57 7.74
N PHE A 19 6.77 -9.60 7.64
CA PHE A 19 6.49 -8.26 7.12
C PHE A 19 6.90 -8.09 5.65
N GLU A 20 7.33 -9.16 4.97
CA GLU A 20 7.60 -9.10 3.54
C GLU A 20 6.29 -8.81 2.77
N PRO A 21 6.27 -7.78 1.91
CA PRO A 21 5.11 -7.52 1.08
C PRO A 21 4.90 -8.69 0.12
N HIS A 22 3.63 -8.98 -0.20
CA HIS A 22 3.31 -9.99 -1.21
C HIS A 22 4.07 -9.67 -2.50
N PRO A 23 4.77 -10.64 -3.13
CA PRO A 23 5.61 -10.38 -4.30
C PRO A 23 4.84 -9.74 -5.45
N ASP A 24 3.55 -10.05 -5.59
CA ASP A 24 2.68 -9.43 -6.59
C ASP A 24 2.53 -7.91 -6.38
N LEU A 25 2.59 -7.40 -5.15
CA LEU A 25 2.53 -5.96 -4.87
C LEU A 25 3.74 -5.21 -5.43
N LEU A 26 4.92 -5.86 -5.46
CA LEU A 26 6.15 -5.28 -6.01
C LEU A 26 6.11 -5.19 -7.54
N HIS A 27 5.27 -6.01 -8.19
CA HIS A 27 5.18 -6.09 -9.65
C HIS A 27 4.07 -5.19 -10.24
N LEU A 28 3.18 -4.66 -9.41
CA LEU A 28 2.07 -3.80 -9.84
C LEU A 28 2.57 -2.44 -10.35
N LYS A 29 2.25 -2.11 -11.61
CA LYS A 29 2.47 -0.80 -12.21
C LYS A 29 1.30 0.14 -11.96
N LYS A 30 1.52 1.46 -12.15
CA LYS A 30 0.48 2.49 -12.04
C LYS A 30 -0.78 2.17 -12.87
N SER A 31 -0.64 1.51 -14.02
CA SER A 31 -1.76 1.10 -14.88
C SER A 31 -2.59 0.00 -14.22
N ASP A 32 -1.93 -1.01 -13.62
CA ASP A 32 -2.59 -2.10 -12.93
C ASP A 32 -3.41 -1.58 -11.74
N TRP A 33 -2.91 -0.55 -11.04
CA TRP A 33 -3.65 0.14 -9.97
C TRP A 33 -4.89 0.90 -10.46
N LYS A 34 -4.94 1.33 -11.72
CA LYS A 34 -6.12 1.98 -12.31
C LYS A 34 -7.19 0.97 -12.70
N GLU A 35 -6.78 -0.22 -13.13
CA GLU A 35 -7.66 -1.27 -13.65
C GLU A 35 -7.93 -2.39 -12.63
N ILE A 36 -7.40 -2.27 -11.42
CA ILE A 36 -7.60 -3.26 -10.35
C ILE A 36 -9.08 -3.50 -10.08
N THR A 37 -9.48 -4.77 -10.09
CA THR A 37 -10.85 -5.21 -9.79
C THR A 37 -10.99 -5.58 -8.32
N GLU A 38 -12.23 -5.65 -7.82
CA GLU A 38 -12.48 -6.01 -6.42
C GLU A 38 -12.01 -7.42 -6.07
N GLU A 39 -12.06 -8.35 -7.04
CA GLU A 39 -11.59 -9.73 -6.88
C GLU A 39 -10.07 -9.78 -6.71
N VAL A 40 -9.34 -9.10 -7.61
CA VAL A 40 -7.88 -9.00 -7.55
C VAL A 40 -7.44 -8.28 -6.26
N PHE A 41 -8.18 -7.25 -5.83
CA PHE A 41 -7.95 -6.59 -4.53
C PHE A 41 -8.15 -7.54 -3.34
N LYS A 42 -9.18 -8.38 -3.36
CA LYS A 42 -9.46 -9.34 -2.27
C LYS A 42 -8.37 -10.39 -2.14
N ASP A 43 -7.80 -10.84 -3.25
CA ASP A 43 -6.70 -11.81 -3.26
C ASP A 43 -5.36 -11.17 -2.92
N LEU A 44 -5.00 -10.03 -3.54
CA LEU A 44 -3.75 -9.31 -3.25
C LEU A 44 -3.63 -8.88 -1.79
N PHE A 45 -4.75 -8.45 -1.19
CA PHE A 45 -4.78 -7.96 0.19
C PHE A 45 -5.40 -8.98 1.15
N LYS A 46 -5.44 -10.26 0.78
CA LYS A 46 -5.87 -11.34 1.67
C LYS A 46 -4.94 -11.37 2.88
N HIS A 47 -5.50 -11.23 4.08
CA HIS A 47 -4.78 -11.08 5.36
C HIS A 47 -3.97 -9.77 5.55
N SER A 48 -4.02 -8.82 4.60
CA SER A 48 -3.36 -7.53 4.74
C SER A 48 -4.22 -6.52 5.49
N ALA A 49 -3.58 -5.62 6.26
CA ALA A 49 -4.24 -4.51 6.94
C ALA A 49 -4.98 -3.57 5.97
N VAL A 50 -4.54 -3.51 4.71
CA VAL A 50 -5.16 -2.71 3.64
C VAL A 50 -6.58 -3.22 3.30
N LYS A 51 -6.93 -4.46 3.62
CA LYS A 51 -8.31 -4.96 3.45
C LYS A 51 -9.32 -4.16 4.28
N ARG A 52 -8.90 -3.53 5.39
CA ARG A 52 -9.77 -2.75 6.27
C ARG A 52 -10.30 -1.46 5.63
N THR A 53 -9.54 -0.86 4.71
CA THR A 53 -9.95 0.37 4.02
C THR A 53 -10.95 0.12 2.90
N LYS A 54 -11.21 -1.16 2.56
CA LYS A 54 -12.07 -1.62 1.46
C LYS A 54 -11.59 -1.10 0.08
N PHE A 55 -12.08 -1.74 -0.98
CA PHE A 55 -11.73 -1.40 -2.37
C PHE A 55 -12.00 0.08 -2.69
N GLU A 56 -13.15 0.60 -2.24
CA GLU A 56 -13.55 2.01 -2.39
C GLU A 56 -12.54 3.00 -1.79
N GLY A 57 -12.02 2.69 -0.60
CA GLY A 57 -11.04 3.54 0.07
C GLY A 57 -9.71 3.59 -0.67
N LEU A 58 -9.27 2.45 -1.21
CA LEU A 58 -8.07 2.37 -2.05
C LEU A 58 -8.26 3.19 -3.34
N LYS A 59 -9.38 3.00 -4.04
CA LYS A 59 -9.68 3.70 -5.30
C LYS A 59 -9.70 5.22 -5.12
N ARG A 60 -10.27 5.70 -4.01
CA ARG A 60 -10.26 7.14 -3.66
C ARG A 60 -8.83 7.66 -3.45
N ASN A 61 -7.98 6.91 -2.78
CA ASN A 61 -6.59 7.30 -2.51
C ASN A 61 -5.77 7.33 -3.81
N ILE A 62 -5.94 6.32 -4.67
CA ILE A 62 -5.30 6.27 -6.00
C ILE A 62 -5.77 7.43 -6.87
N GLY A 63 -7.06 7.74 -6.87
CA GLY A 63 -7.61 8.90 -7.58
C GLY A 63 -7.01 10.22 -7.10
N PHE A 64 -6.85 10.40 -5.77
CA PHE A 64 -6.19 11.57 -5.22
C PHE A 64 -4.75 11.73 -5.71
N LEU A 65 -3.98 10.63 -5.74
CA LEU A 65 -2.60 10.61 -6.23
C LEU A 65 -2.49 10.89 -7.73
N ILE A 66 -3.45 10.45 -8.55
CA ILE A 66 -3.45 10.73 -10.00
C ILE A 66 -3.81 12.18 -10.28
N THR A 67 -4.77 12.75 -9.55
CA THR A 67 -5.21 14.14 -9.74
C THR A 67 -4.17 15.16 -9.27
N HIS A 68 -3.28 14.78 -8.33
CA HIS A 68 -2.29 15.67 -7.72
C HIS A 68 -0.83 15.26 -7.99
N SER A 69 -0.57 14.45 -9.01
CA SER A 69 0.78 14.06 -9.45
C SER A 69 1.29 14.90 -10.61
#